data_AF-A0A1E5FSL6-F1
#
_entry.id   AF-A0A1E5FSL6-F1
#
_cell.length_a   1.000
_cell.length_b   1.000
_cell.length_c   1.000
_cell.angle_alpha   90.00
_cell.angle_beta   90.00
_cell.angle_gamma   90.00
#
_symmetry.space_group_name_H-M   'P 1'
#
loop_
_entity.id
_entity.type
_entity.pdbx_description
1 polymer ?
#
loop_
_entity_poly.entity_id
_entity_poly.type
_entity_poly.pdbx_seq_one_letter_code
_entity_poly.pdbx_strand_id
1 'polypeptide(L)'
;MTIKTKLNTLMTPCLALGLGFAALPAQAHFPLMSCWFEGKTVACEAGYSDGSKAIDYAVEMYDYEDNLIAKEMTDKRSIVEFPNPNTEFYLVFDSGHEFPVEVDVVEISEK
;
A
#
# COMPACT_ATOMS: atom_id res chain seq x y z
N MET A 1 -43.42 28.09 54.33
CA MET A 1 -43.93 26.91 53.61
C MET A 1 -43.03 26.68 52.41
N THR A 2 -42.51 25.46 52.31
CA THR A 2 -41.59 24.89 51.31
C THR A 2 -42.10 25.13 49.88
N ILE A 3 -41.25 25.25 48.85
CA ILE A 3 -40.65 24.11 48.13
C ILE A 3 -39.33 24.56 47.49
N LYS A 4 -38.22 23.90 47.86
CA LYS A 4 -36.96 23.95 47.11
C LYS A 4 -37.02 22.84 46.05
N THR A 5 -37.18 23.18 44.78
CA THR A 5 -37.00 22.23 43.68
C THR A 5 -35.52 21.88 43.60
N LYS A 6 -35.15 20.67 44.05
CA LYS A 6 -33.85 20.09 43.73
C LYS A 6 -33.86 19.78 42.23
N LEU A 7 -33.21 20.64 41.43
CA LEU A 7 -32.91 20.32 40.04
C LEU A 7 -31.94 19.15 40.06
N ASN A 8 -32.48 17.97 39.79
CA ASN A 8 -31.79 16.69 39.88
C ASN A 8 -30.68 16.66 38.82
N THR A 9 -29.43 16.53 39.26
CA THR A 9 -28.23 16.37 38.42
C THR A 9 -28.26 14.99 37.74
N LEU A 10 -29.11 14.82 36.74
CA LEU A 10 -29.30 13.57 36.02
C LEU A 10 -29.50 13.85 34.51
N MET A 11 -28.58 14.62 33.92
CA MET A 11 -28.60 14.88 32.47
C MET A 11 -27.19 14.92 31.86
N THR A 12 -26.28 14.02 32.26
CA THR A 12 -25.04 13.84 31.48
C THR A 12 -24.43 12.44 31.55
N PRO A 13 -25.10 11.38 31.03
CA PRO A 13 -24.33 10.23 30.54
C PRO A 13 -24.72 9.80 29.11
N CYS A 14 -25.55 10.55 28.38
CA CYS A 14 -26.00 10.15 27.04
C CYS A 14 -25.02 10.58 25.93
N LEU A 15 -24.24 11.64 26.13
CA LEU A 15 -23.33 12.16 25.10
C LEU A 15 -22.07 11.29 24.93
N ALA A 16 -21.65 10.58 25.99
CA ALA A 16 -20.46 9.71 25.96
C ALA A 16 -20.70 8.37 25.22
N LEU A 17 -21.95 7.87 25.20
CA LEU A 17 -22.28 6.63 24.48
C LEU A 17 -22.35 6.83 22.95
N GLY A 18 -22.68 8.04 22.47
CA GLY A 18 -22.79 8.32 21.03
C GLY A 18 -21.45 8.36 20.30
N LEU A 19 -20.36 8.76 20.98
CA LEU A 19 -19.02 8.88 20.38
C LEU A 19 -18.36 7.53 20.09
N GLY A 20 -18.70 6.47 20.84
CA GLY A 20 -18.13 5.13 20.62
C GLY A 20 -18.60 4.45 19.32
N PHE A 21 -19.78 4.81 18.81
CA PHE A 21 -20.34 4.24 17.58
C PHE A 21 -19.90 4.96 16.29
N ALA A 22 -19.15 6.06 16.41
CA ALA A 22 -18.64 6.82 15.26
C ALA A 22 -17.25 6.36 14.78
N ALA A 23 -16.70 5.29 15.36
CA ALA A 23 -15.44 4.71 14.89
C ALA A 23 -15.66 4.00 13.54
N LEU A 24 -15.39 4.72 12.46
CA LEU A 24 -15.31 4.12 11.12
C LEU A 24 -14.08 3.19 11.07
N PRO A 25 -14.17 2.02 10.41
CA PRO A 25 -13.01 1.17 10.22
C PRO A 25 -11.96 1.93 9.39
N ALA A 26 -10.73 2.00 9.90
CA ALA A 26 -9.60 2.49 9.12
C ALA A 26 -9.44 1.58 7.88
N GLN A 27 -9.54 2.16 6.68
CA GLN A 27 -9.30 1.44 5.44
C GLN A 27 -7.79 1.40 5.21
N ALA A 28 -7.15 0.32 5.64
CA ALA A 28 -5.73 0.07 5.38
C ALA A 28 -5.61 -0.81 4.14
N HIS A 29 -5.32 -0.20 3.00
CA HIS A 29 -5.01 -0.91 1.75
C HIS A 29 -3.52 -1.26 1.77
N PHE A 30 -3.19 -2.53 1.55
CA PHE A 30 -1.81 -3.03 1.62
C PHE A 30 -1.18 -2.99 0.22
N PRO A 31 0.06 -2.53 0.04
CA PRO A 31 0.70 -2.50 -1.27
C PRO A 31 0.94 -3.91 -1.81
N LEU A 32 0.82 -4.06 -3.11
CA LEU A 32 1.06 -5.32 -3.82
C LEU A 32 1.88 -5.03 -5.07
N MET A 33 2.71 -5.99 -5.47
CA MET A 33 3.42 -5.98 -6.74
C MET A 33 3.48 -7.41 -7.28
N SER A 34 3.18 -7.58 -8.57
CA SER A 34 3.32 -8.85 -9.27
C SER A 34 4.15 -8.64 -10.52
N CYS A 35 5.19 -9.45 -10.70
CA CYS A 35 6.11 -9.34 -11.81
C CYS A 35 6.11 -10.61 -12.68
N TRP A 36 6.36 -10.43 -13.97
CA TRP A 36 6.48 -11.50 -14.95
C TRP A 36 7.54 -11.17 -16.00
N PHE A 37 8.10 -12.21 -16.62
CA PHE A 37 8.90 -12.06 -17.83
C PHE A 37 7.98 -11.91 -19.05
N GLU A 38 8.30 -10.95 -19.92
CA GLU A 38 7.62 -10.69 -21.18
C GLU A 38 8.66 -10.55 -22.30
N GLY A 39 9.13 -11.70 -22.80
CA GLY A 39 10.16 -11.75 -23.83
C GLY A 39 11.53 -11.29 -23.33
N LYS A 40 11.91 -10.03 -23.56
CA LYS A 40 13.22 -9.47 -23.13
C LYS A 40 13.10 -8.48 -21.97
N THR A 41 11.89 -8.30 -21.46
CA THR A 41 11.61 -7.37 -20.37
C THR A 41 11.11 -8.11 -19.15
N VAL A 42 11.29 -7.48 -18.00
CA VAL A 42 10.62 -7.80 -16.75
C VAL A 42 9.55 -6.73 -16.58
N ALA A 43 8.29 -7.15 -16.51
CA ALA A 43 7.17 -6.25 -16.28
C ALA A 43 6.62 -6.47 -14.89
N CYS A 44 6.21 -5.40 -14.21
CA CYS A 44 5.58 -5.47 -12.90
C CYS A 44 4.34 -4.60 -12.85
N GLU A 45 3.26 -5.14 -12.30
CA GLU A 45 2.06 -4.40 -11.93
C GLU A 45 2.10 -4.12 -10.42
N ALA A 46 2.14 -2.83 -10.05
CA ALA A 46 2.07 -2.39 -8.67
C ALA A 46 0.66 -1.88 -8.36
N GLY A 47 0.19 -2.07 -7.13
CA GLY A 47 -1.16 -1.64 -6.73
C GLY A 47 -1.42 -1.87 -5.25
N TYR A 48 -2.68 -1.96 -4.87
CA TYR A 48 -3.09 -2.14 -3.49
C TYR A 48 -4.16 -3.22 -3.34
N SER A 49 -4.28 -3.79 -2.13
CA SER A 49 -5.18 -4.89 -1.81
C SER A 49 -6.68 -4.58 -1.96
N ASP A 50 -7.04 -3.30 -2.08
CA ASP A 50 -8.40 -2.84 -2.36
C ASP A 50 -8.70 -2.73 -3.87
N GLY A 51 -7.74 -3.08 -4.73
CA GLY A 51 -7.83 -3.02 -6.19
C GLY A 51 -7.53 -1.64 -6.79
N SER A 52 -7.13 -0.67 -5.97
CA SER A 52 -6.65 0.62 -6.49
C SER A 52 -5.28 0.48 -7.16
N LYS A 53 -5.04 1.35 -8.15
CA LYS A 53 -3.81 1.38 -8.94
C LYS A 53 -2.78 2.32 -8.33
N ALA A 54 -1.52 1.95 -8.41
CA ALA A 54 -0.39 2.82 -8.14
C ALA A 54 0.11 3.43 -9.47
N ILE A 55 -0.53 4.49 -9.95
CA ILE A 55 -0.14 5.20 -11.19
C ILE A 55 0.88 6.30 -10.87
N ASP A 56 1.91 6.47 -11.71
CA ASP A 56 2.99 7.43 -11.51
C ASP A 56 3.77 7.19 -10.19
N TYR A 57 3.95 5.93 -9.82
CA TYR A 57 4.78 5.48 -8.70
C TYR A 57 6.09 4.85 -9.18
N ALA A 58 7.14 5.00 -8.38
CA ALA A 58 8.43 4.39 -8.68
C ALA A 58 8.44 2.89 -8.37
N VAL A 59 9.03 2.12 -9.27
CA VAL A 59 9.55 0.79 -9.00
C VAL A 59 11.04 0.81 -9.29
N GLU A 60 11.82 0.20 -8.41
CA GLU A 60 13.27 0.24 -8.43
C GLU A 60 13.82 -1.18 -8.54
N MET A 61 14.84 -1.36 -9.36
CA MET A 61 15.54 -2.64 -9.54
C MET A 61 16.92 -2.52 -8.92
N TYR A 62 17.25 -3.46 -8.04
CA TYR A 62 18.51 -3.53 -7.30
C TYR A 62 19.25 -4.83 -7.59
N ASP A 63 20.58 -4.81 -7.50
CA ASP A 63 21.37 -6.04 -7.35
C ASP A 63 21.46 -6.47 -5.88
N TYR A 64 22.01 -7.64 -5.61
CA TYR A 64 22.20 -8.15 -4.25
C TYR A 64 23.31 -7.47 -3.44
N GLU A 65 23.97 -6.45 -4.00
CA GLU A 65 24.86 -5.55 -3.27
C GLU A 65 24.14 -4.23 -2.88
N ASP A 66 22.81 -4.19 -3.08
CA ASP A 66 21.93 -3.04 -2.84
C ASP A 66 22.25 -1.82 -3.72
N ASN A 67 22.88 -2.03 -4.89
CA ASN A 67 23.05 -0.97 -5.87
C ASN A 67 21.78 -0.83 -6.72
N LEU A 68 21.30 0.41 -6.86
CA LEU A 68 20.20 0.72 -7.78
C LEU A 68 20.68 0.57 -9.23
N ILE A 69 20.13 -0.42 -9.96
CA ILE A 69 20.44 -0.69 -11.36
C ILE A 69 19.51 0.11 -12.29
N ALA A 70 18.22 0.14 -11.97
CA ALA A 70 17.22 0.82 -12.80
C ALA A 70 16.05 1.34 -11.95
N LYS A 71 15.36 2.35 -12.46
CA LYS A 71 14.16 2.92 -11.84
C LYS A 71 13.20 3.38 -12.92
N GLU A 72 11.96 2.92 -12.83
CA GLU A 72 10.90 3.28 -13.78
C GLU A 72 9.64 3.70 -13.03
N MET A 73 8.75 4.40 -13.75
CA MET A 73 7.48 4.89 -13.21
C MET A 73 6.32 4.09 -13.80
N THR A 74 5.40 3.64 -12.95
CA THR A 74 4.19 2.92 -13.40
C THR A 74 3.33 3.80 -14.31
N ASP A 75 2.87 3.22 -15.41
CA ASP A 75 1.99 3.91 -16.35
C ASP A 75 0.52 3.91 -15.89
N LYS A 76 -0.40 4.37 -16.75
CA LYS A 76 -1.85 4.39 -16.47
C LYS A 76 -2.47 3.00 -16.25
N ARG A 77 -1.78 1.94 -16.67
CA ARG A 77 -2.17 0.55 -16.42
C ARG A 77 -1.71 0.10 -15.04
N SER A 78 -0.86 0.86 -14.35
CA SER A 78 -0.14 0.51 -13.12
C SER A 78 1.08 -0.39 -13.36
N ILE A 79 1.62 -0.37 -14.58
CA ILE A 79 2.68 -1.28 -15.03
C ILE A 79 3.98 -0.52 -15.29
N VAL A 80 5.10 -1.10 -14.85
CA VAL A 80 6.47 -0.75 -15.27
C VAL A 80 7.06 -1.88 -16.11
N GLU A 81 7.96 -1.54 -17.03
CA GLU A 81 8.68 -2.48 -17.86
C GLU A 81 10.17 -2.14 -17.83
N PHE A 82 11.01 -3.11 -17.45
CA PHE A 82 12.46 -2.98 -17.43
C PHE A 82 13.08 -3.91 -18.47
N PRO A 83 14.17 -3.52 -19.15
CA PRO A 83 15.03 -4.49 -19.84
C PRO A 83 15.54 -5.54 -18.84
N ASN A 84 15.53 -6.82 -19.20
CA ASN A 84 16.12 -7.85 -18.34
C ASN A 84 17.64 -7.61 -18.22
N PRO A 85 18.20 -7.42 -17.01
CA PRO A 85 19.61 -7.11 -16.82
C PRO A 85 20.54 -8.30 -17.11
N ASN A 86 20.01 -9.51 -17.27
CA ASN A 86 20.77 -10.77 -17.41
C ASN A 86 21.74 -11.02 -16.24
N THR A 87 21.39 -10.52 -15.06
CA THR A 87 22.08 -10.73 -13.78
C THR A 87 21.03 -11.08 -12.73
N GLU A 88 21.47 -11.40 -11.51
CA GLU A 88 20.56 -11.46 -10.36
C GLU A 88 20.09 -10.05 -10.00
N PHE A 89 18.83 -9.92 -9.59
CA PHE A 89 18.21 -8.66 -9.19
C PHE A 89 16.98 -8.92 -8.32
N TYR A 90 16.52 -7.88 -7.64
CA TYR A 90 15.20 -7.82 -7.03
C TYR A 90 14.54 -6.48 -7.35
N LEU A 91 13.21 -6.44 -7.30
CA LEU A 91 12.41 -5.25 -7.57
C LEU A 91 11.75 -4.78 -6.29
N VAL A 92 11.72 -3.46 -6.10
CA VAL A 92 11.21 -2.80 -4.91
C VAL A 92 10.12 -1.82 -5.31
N PHE A 93 8.95 -1.96 -4.70
CA PHE A 93 7.88 -0.98 -4.73
C PHE A 93 7.67 -0.42 -3.32
N ASP A 94 8.18 0.80 -3.09
CA ASP A 94 7.95 1.55 -1.87
C ASP A 94 6.74 2.48 -2.05
N SER A 95 5.65 2.15 -1.35
CA SER A 95 4.41 2.92 -1.33
C SER A 95 4.31 3.89 -0.14
N GLY A 96 5.36 3.99 0.69
CA GLY A 96 5.34 4.71 1.96
C GLY A 96 4.72 3.93 3.13
N HIS A 97 4.53 2.61 2.98
CA HIS A 97 4.16 1.70 4.07
C HIS A 97 5.38 1.34 4.94
N GLU A 98 5.14 0.69 6.07
CA GLU A 98 6.21 0.30 7.01
C GLU A 98 7.27 -0.61 6.36
N PHE A 99 6.86 -1.41 5.36
CA PHE A 99 7.74 -2.27 4.57
C PHE A 99 7.41 -2.11 3.07
N PRO A 100 8.41 -1.97 2.19
CA PRO A 100 8.20 -2.01 0.76
C PRO A 100 7.84 -3.42 0.31
N VAL A 101 7.24 -3.53 -0.88
CA VAL A 101 7.05 -4.82 -1.54
C VAL A 101 8.31 -5.15 -2.32
N GLU A 102 8.88 -6.32 -2.07
CA GLU A 102 10.05 -6.81 -2.77
C GLU A 102 9.67 -8.07 -3.56
N VAL A 103 10.13 -8.16 -4.81
CA VAL A 103 9.98 -9.36 -5.65
C VAL A 103 11.35 -9.77 -6.16
N ASP A 104 11.80 -10.94 -5.71
CA ASP A 104 13.07 -11.52 -6.15
C ASP A 104 12.95 -12.13 -7.55
N VAL A 105 14.01 -12.06 -8.37
CA VAL A 105 14.05 -12.68 -9.69
C VAL A 105 13.64 -14.16 -9.68
N VAL A 106 13.91 -14.91 -8.60
CA VAL A 106 13.54 -16.33 -8.48
C VAL A 106 12.03 -16.56 -8.31
N GLU A 107 11.28 -15.51 -7.96
CA GLU A 107 9.81 -15.54 -7.82
C GLU A 107 9.10 -15.17 -9.13
N ILE A 108 9.84 -14.66 -10.12
CA ILE A 108 9.29 -14.19 -11.40
C ILE A 108 9.16 -15.36 -12.38
N SER A 109 7.98 -15.49 -12.99
CA SER A 109 7.70 -16.49 -14.04
C SER A 109 7.36 -15.82 -15.38
N GLU A 110 7.42 -16.59 -16.46
CA GLU A 110 6.83 -16.16 -17.74
C GLU A 110 5.31 -15.98 -17.61
N LYS A 111 4.75 -15.03 -18.36
CA LYS A 111 3.32 -14.73 -18.36
C LYS A 111 2.46 -15.78 -19.07
#